data_AF-A0A2G1XLR3-F1
#
_entry.id   AF-A0A2G1XLR3-F1
#
_cell.length_a   1.000
_cell.length_b   1.000
_cell.length_c   1.000
_cell.angle_alpha   90.00
_cell.angle_beta   90.00
_cell.angle_gamma   90.00
#
_symmetry.space_group_name_H-M   'P 1'
#
loop_
_entity.id
_entity.type
_entity.pdbx_description
1 polymer ?
#
loop_
_entity_poly.entity_id
_entity_poly.type
_entity_poly.pdbx_seq_one_letter_code
_entity_poly.pdbx_strand_id
1 'polypeptide(L)'
;MANTGLGLAFAVTLAVFARQIAREDREWLFGFCVSLVVCAAALVRERHRVGAAVVGIVVAGGAGVVAKVADLPREPGAASALALLVLGGSAVRALPLRAAAAVAVGGVAAMAVDWLSIDPESGVWQGPFQLGAVGWAVALGVGAWLRWLDYRRHAATEAVRREERLALARELHDIVAHHVTGIVLQTQAAKIVSRSRPEALDETLTGIEQAGTDALTAMRRVVGLLRDTDDGAGTTPGPEGLTELVRRFEGHGHGPAVRLNLPEEKAAWSPEVTTTVYRIVQEALTNIARHAPHARTATVDVLHAPDGITVEITDDAPPAPARYPHRGGFGLIGMRERVETLGGTLRAGPGSEAGWSIHATLPVAAGERP
;
A
#
# COMPACT_ATOMS: atom_id res chain seq x y z
N MET A 1 1.94 11.48 14.90
CA MET A 1 1.09 11.18 16.08
C MET A 1 1.77 10.27 17.11
N ALA A 2 2.56 9.26 16.72
CA ALA A 2 3.24 8.37 17.69
C ALA A 2 4.25 9.10 18.60
N ASN A 3 5.06 10.02 18.06
CA ASN A 3 6.05 10.76 18.86
C ASN A 3 5.45 11.81 19.80
N THR A 4 4.28 12.36 19.48
CA THR A 4 3.59 13.32 20.35
C THR A 4 3.01 12.62 21.58
N GLY A 5 2.42 11.42 21.40
CA GLY A 5 1.95 10.60 22.53
C GLY A 5 3.09 10.08 23.39
N LEU A 6 4.20 9.66 22.78
CA LEU A 6 5.39 9.21 23.50
C LEU A 6 6.08 10.35 24.26
N GLY A 7 6.16 11.54 23.65
CA GLY A 7 6.67 12.75 24.29
C GLY A 7 5.81 13.18 25.48
N LEU A 8 4.47 13.09 25.36
CA LEU A 8 3.56 13.34 26.48
C LEU A 8 3.78 12.33 27.62
N ALA A 9 3.91 11.04 27.29
CA ALA A 9 4.18 10.00 28.28
C ALA A 9 5.52 10.26 29.01
N PHE A 10 6.59 10.60 28.30
CA PHE A 10 7.86 10.96 28.92
C PHE A 10 7.75 12.22 29.78
N ALA A 11 7.06 13.26 29.31
CA ALA A 11 6.86 14.50 30.07
C ALA A 11 6.08 14.25 31.37
N VAL A 12 5.01 13.44 31.32
CA VAL A 12 4.22 13.06 32.50
C VAL A 12 5.07 12.25 33.48
N THR A 13 5.80 11.24 33.01
CA THR A 13 6.66 10.43 33.87
C THR A 13 7.78 11.26 34.51
N LEU A 14 8.43 12.14 33.73
CA LEU A 14 9.45 13.06 34.23
C LEU A 14 8.87 14.04 35.27
N ALA A 15 7.65 14.56 35.07
CA ALA A 15 7.01 15.49 36.00
C ALA A 15 6.58 14.82 37.32
N VAL A 16 6.04 13.60 37.26
CA VAL A 16 5.70 12.80 38.45
C VAL A 16 6.96 12.48 39.26
N PHE A 17 8.04 12.07 38.59
CA PHE A 17 9.32 11.83 39.25
C PHE A 17 9.94 13.09 39.81
N ALA A 18 10.01 14.18 39.05
CA ALA A 18 10.52 15.46 39.54
C ALA A 18 9.78 15.91 40.82
N ARG A 19 8.46 15.67 40.91
CA ARG A 19 7.66 15.96 42.09
C ARG A 19 7.91 15.01 43.27
N GLN A 20 8.16 13.73 42.99
CA GLN A 20 8.46 12.73 44.02
C GLN A 20 9.85 12.95 44.61
N ILE A 21 10.85 13.21 43.76
CA ILE A 21 12.23 13.42 44.18
C ILE A 21 12.44 14.82 44.79
N ALA A 22 11.71 15.86 44.36
CA ALA A 22 11.77 17.19 45.02
C ALA A 22 11.33 17.19 46.50
N ARG A 23 10.80 16.08 47.02
CA ARG A 23 10.46 15.90 48.43
C ARG A 23 11.59 15.29 49.27
N GLU A 24 12.59 14.68 48.63
CA GLU A 24 13.79 14.12 49.27
C GLU A 24 15.00 14.99 48.89
N ASP A 25 16.00 15.05 49.77
CA ASP A 25 17.05 16.07 49.78
C ASP A 25 17.93 16.15 48.50
N ARG A 26 18.79 17.19 48.47
CA ARG A 26 19.73 17.74 47.46
C ARG A 26 20.34 16.90 46.30
N GLU A 27 20.11 15.60 46.17
CA GLU A 27 20.82 14.69 45.24
C GLU A 27 20.01 14.30 43.99
N TRP A 28 18.78 14.79 43.88
CA TRP A 28 17.82 14.57 42.79
C TRP A 28 18.24 15.04 41.39
N LEU A 29 19.15 16.01 41.29
CA LEU A 29 19.55 16.63 40.02
C LEU A 29 20.24 15.63 39.09
N PHE A 30 21.00 14.67 39.64
CA PHE A 30 21.73 13.68 38.85
C PHE A 30 20.78 12.75 38.09
N GLY A 31 19.83 12.11 38.79
CA GLY A 31 18.85 11.21 38.19
C GLY A 31 17.91 11.90 37.19
N PHE A 32 17.56 13.17 37.45
CA PHE A 32 16.78 13.99 36.52
C PHE A 32 17.55 14.26 35.22
N CYS A 33 18.82 14.68 35.30
CA CYS A 33 19.67 14.91 34.14
C CYS A 33 19.86 13.64 33.29
N VAL A 34 20.12 12.50 33.92
CA VAL A 34 20.24 11.20 33.23
C VAL A 34 18.94 10.87 32.50
N SER A 35 17.79 10.98 33.17
CA SER A 35 16.49 10.70 32.58
C SER A 35 16.16 11.62 31.40
N LEU A 36 16.50 12.91 31.51
CA LEU A 36 16.31 13.89 30.45
C LEU A 36 17.15 13.57 29.21
N VAL A 37 18.41 13.17 29.38
CA VAL A 37 19.29 12.79 28.26
C VAL A 37 18.80 11.53 27.55
N VAL A 38 18.41 10.48 28.30
CA VAL A 38 17.92 9.22 27.69
C VAL A 38 16.56 9.45 27.00
N CYS A 39 15.67 10.27 27.56
CA CYS A 39 14.41 10.66 26.91
C CYS A 39 14.65 11.48 25.63
N ALA A 40 15.59 12.42 25.66
CA ALA A 40 15.96 13.19 24.48
C ALA A 40 16.52 12.29 23.37
N ALA A 41 17.37 11.31 23.72
CA ALA A 41 17.84 10.30 22.78
C ALA A 41 16.68 9.49 22.19
N ALA A 42 15.71 9.07 23.01
CA ALA A 42 14.53 8.34 22.56
C ALA A 42 13.63 9.13 21.60
N LEU A 43 13.58 10.47 21.72
CA LEU A 43 12.83 11.36 20.82
C LEU A 43 13.56 11.57 19.48
N VAL A 44 14.88 11.67 19.49
CA VAL A 44 15.70 11.87 18.26
C VAL A 44 15.97 10.55 17.52
N ARG A 45 15.50 9.41 18.05
CA ARG A 45 15.76 8.07 17.49
C ARG A 45 15.40 7.93 16.01
N GLU A 46 14.37 8.63 15.52
CA GLU A 46 13.95 8.51 14.12
C GLU A 46 14.98 9.07 13.15
N ARG A 47 15.71 10.11 13.58
CA ARG A 47 16.75 10.79 12.77
C ARG A 47 18.12 10.12 12.92
N HIS A 48 18.46 9.65 14.12
CA HIS A 48 19.75 9.05 14.43
C HIS A 48 19.61 7.74 15.23
N ARG A 49 19.06 6.69 14.58
CA ARG A 49 18.68 5.42 15.23
C ARG A 49 19.80 4.73 16.02
N VAL A 50 20.99 4.60 15.41
CA VAL A 50 22.14 3.96 16.07
C VAL A 50 22.70 4.87 17.18
N GLY A 51 22.90 6.15 16.88
CA GLY A 51 23.44 7.11 17.85
C GLY A 51 22.57 7.25 19.09
N ALA A 52 21.25 7.35 18.92
CA ALA A 52 20.29 7.43 20.02
C ALA A 52 20.31 6.19 20.92
N ALA A 53 20.36 4.98 20.33
CA ALA A 53 20.43 3.74 21.10
C ALA A 53 21.75 3.63 21.88
N VAL A 54 22.88 3.97 21.25
CA VAL A 54 24.20 3.96 21.90
C VAL A 54 24.26 4.98 23.04
N VAL A 55 23.82 6.22 22.80
CA VAL A 55 23.79 7.27 23.83
C VAL A 55 22.92 6.84 25.00
N GLY A 56 21.72 6.30 24.76
CA GLY A 56 20.84 5.83 25.82
C GLY A 56 21.47 4.73 26.67
N ILE A 57 22.09 3.71 26.04
CA ILE A 57 22.74 2.60 26.75
C ILE A 57 23.96 3.07 27.54
N VAL A 58 24.83 3.89 26.93
CA VAL A 58 26.05 4.39 27.57
C VAL A 58 25.73 5.32 28.74
N VAL A 59 24.77 6.23 28.57
CA VAL A 59 24.36 7.16 29.63
C VAL A 59 23.69 6.41 30.78
N ALA A 60 22.82 5.44 30.50
CA ALA A 60 22.18 4.66 31.55
C ALA A 60 23.16 3.74 32.29
N GLY A 61 24.00 3.00 31.58
CA GLY A 61 25.02 2.13 32.19
C GLY A 61 26.09 2.92 32.95
N GLY A 62 26.53 4.05 32.39
CA GLY A 62 27.50 4.95 33.04
C GLY A 62 26.94 5.63 34.28
N ALA A 63 25.65 5.97 34.28
CA ALA A 63 24.99 6.57 35.45
C ALA A 63 25.04 5.65 36.67
N GLY A 64 24.85 4.34 36.51
CA GLY A 64 24.96 3.36 37.60
C GLY A 64 26.36 3.32 38.21
N VAL A 65 27.41 3.36 37.38
CA VAL A 65 28.81 3.39 37.84
C VAL A 65 29.13 4.68 38.59
N VAL A 66 28.73 5.82 38.04
CA VAL A 66 28.97 7.14 38.67
C VAL A 66 28.24 7.25 39.99
N ALA A 67 26.98 6.80 40.06
CA ALA A 67 26.22 6.78 41.31
C ALA A 67 26.84 5.84 42.35
N LYS A 68 27.54 4.78 41.91
CA LYS A 68 28.32 3.92 42.80
C LYS A 68 29.55 4.60 43.39
N VAL A 69 30.37 5.21 42.53
CA VAL A 69 31.63 5.84 42.94
C VAL A 69 31.41 7.10 43.77
N ALA A 70 30.37 7.87 43.48
CA ALA A 70 30.08 9.14 44.13
C ALA A 70 29.13 9.04 45.33
N ASP A 71 28.74 7.82 45.73
CA ASP A 71 27.80 7.53 46.82
C ASP A 71 26.47 8.30 46.69
N LEU A 72 25.97 8.43 45.46
CA LEU A 72 24.72 9.11 45.15
C LEU A 72 23.52 8.13 45.24
N PRO A 73 22.29 8.62 45.44
CA PRO A 73 21.09 7.79 45.48
C PRO A 73 20.95 7.02 44.17
N ARG A 74 20.91 5.70 44.28
CA ARG A 74 20.85 4.78 43.15
C ARG A 74 19.40 4.40 42.88
N GLU A 75 18.71 5.24 42.13
CA GLU A 75 17.46 4.83 41.50
C GLU A 75 17.55 5.06 39.99
N PRO A 76 17.51 4.00 39.17
CA PRO A 76 17.14 4.18 37.78
C PRO A 76 15.69 4.67 37.76
N GLY A 77 15.51 5.99 37.61
CA GLY A 77 14.19 6.59 37.52
C GLY A 77 13.39 5.89 36.42
N ALA A 78 12.11 5.57 36.66
CA ALA A 78 11.31 4.79 35.71
C ALA A 78 11.27 5.40 34.29
N ALA A 79 11.52 6.71 34.18
CA ALA A 79 11.72 7.42 32.92
C ALA A 79 12.91 6.91 32.09
N SER A 80 14.08 6.65 32.70
CA SER A 80 15.26 6.12 32.01
C SER A 80 15.04 4.66 31.59
N ALA A 81 14.41 3.84 32.45
CA ALA A 81 14.02 2.48 32.13
C ALA A 81 13.06 2.44 30.92
N LEU A 82 11.98 3.23 30.95
CA LEU A 82 11.04 3.34 29.82
C LEU A 82 11.72 3.82 28.55
N ALA A 83 12.61 4.81 28.64
CA ALA A 83 13.33 5.32 27.48
C ALA A 83 14.30 4.28 26.89
N LEU A 84 14.96 3.46 27.72
CA LEU A 84 15.72 2.31 27.28
C LEU A 84 14.83 1.29 26.56
N LEU A 85 13.69 0.88 27.14
CA LEU A 85 12.76 -0.07 26.50
C LEU A 85 12.39 0.40 25.09
N VAL A 86 12.04 1.68 24.96
CA VAL A 86 11.69 2.29 23.67
C VAL A 86 12.88 2.28 22.70
N LEU A 87 14.08 2.62 23.16
CA LEU A 87 15.29 2.58 22.34
C LEU A 87 15.63 1.15 21.89
N GLY A 88 15.55 0.16 22.77
CA GLY A 88 15.79 -1.26 22.47
C GLY A 88 14.79 -1.82 21.46
N GLY A 89 13.49 -1.66 21.71
CA GLY A 89 12.44 -2.13 20.80
C GLY A 89 12.49 -1.45 19.43
N SER A 90 12.75 -0.14 19.40
CA SER A 90 12.90 0.60 18.13
C SER A 90 14.14 0.20 17.35
N ALA A 91 15.26 -0.06 18.03
CA ALA A 91 16.49 -0.54 17.41
C ALA A 91 16.30 -1.92 16.78
N VAL A 92 15.68 -2.88 17.48
CA VAL A 92 15.40 -4.22 16.94
C VAL A 92 14.52 -4.15 15.70
N ARG A 93 13.51 -3.27 15.73
CA ARG A 93 12.61 -3.07 14.60
C ARG A 93 13.34 -2.53 13.38
N ALA A 94 14.21 -1.54 13.57
CA ALA A 94 14.65 -0.64 12.50
C ALA A 94 16.10 -0.81 12.03
N LEU A 95 16.95 -1.51 12.80
CA LEU A 95 18.38 -1.67 12.51
C LEU A 95 18.71 -3.01 11.86
N PRO A 96 19.85 -3.11 11.12
CA PRO A 96 20.36 -4.39 10.64
C PRO A 96 20.65 -5.35 11.81
N LEU A 97 20.58 -6.66 11.54
CA LEU A 97 20.60 -7.71 12.57
C LEU A 97 21.78 -7.58 13.55
N ARG A 98 22.98 -7.27 13.04
CA ARG A 98 24.20 -7.09 13.86
C ARG A 98 24.09 -5.90 14.83
N ALA A 99 23.56 -4.77 14.36
CA ALA A 99 23.39 -3.58 15.19
C ALA A 99 22.25 -3.75 16.20
N ALA A 100 21.15 -4.39 15.81
CA ALA A 100 20.07 -4.76 16.72
C ALA A 100 20.56 -5.70 17.82
N ALA A 101 21.36 -6.71 17.49
CA ALA A 101 21.96 -7.62 18.45
C ALA A 101 22.93 -6.87 19.40
N ALA A 102 23.76 -5.97 18.87
CA ALA A 102 24.66 -5.16 19.69
C ALA A 102 23.89 -4.27 20.70
N VAL A 103 22.79 -3.64 20.28
CA VAL A 103 21.92 -2.85 21.18
C VAL A 103 21.26 -3.74 22.22
N ALA A 104 20.74 -4.91 21.83
CA ALA A 104 20.12 -5.87 22.75
C ALA A 104 21.11 -6.34 23.84
N VAL A 105 22.32 -6.71 23.44
CA VAL A 105 23.41 -7.13 24.34
C VAL A 105 23.88 -5.97 25.20
N GLY A 106 24.02 -4.77 24.63
CA GLY A 106 24.43 -3.57 25.36
C GLY A 106 23.44 -3.19 26.47
N GLY A 107 22.13 -3.30 26.21
CA GLY A 107 21.11 -3.10 27.25
C GLY A 107 21.22 -4.12 28.38
N VAL A 108 21.41 -5.41 28.06
CA VAL A 108 21.63 -6.46 29.08
C VAL A 108 22.90 -6.19 29.89
N ALA A 109 23.98 -5.76 29.24
CA ALA A 109 25.23 -5.41 29.92
C ALA A 109 25.04 -4.21 30.87
N ALA A 110 24.34 -3.16 30.44
CA ALA A 110 24.01 -2.02 31.30
C ALA A 110 23.20 -2.44 32.53
N MET A 111 22.23 -3.33 32.35
CA MET A 111 21.45 -3.91 33.46
C MET A 111 22.30 -4.77 34.39
N ALA A 112 23.24 -5.56 33.85
CA ALA A 112 24.14 -6.37 34.67
C ALA A 112 25.11 -5.52 35.51
N VAL A 113 25.58 -4.40 34.96
CA VAL A 113 26.39 -3.41 35.69
C VAL A 113 25.59 -2.79 36.84
N ASP A 114 24.32 -2.43 36.57
CA ASP A 114 23.41 -1.91 37.59
C ASP A 114 23.19 -2.94 38.70
N TRP A 115 22.90 -4.20 38.36
CA TRP A 115 22.74 -5.30 39.31
C TRP A 115 23.97 -5.52 40.21
N LEU A 116 25.18 -5.55 39.63
CA LEU A 116 26.42 -5.74 40.38
C LEU A 116 26.77 -4.52 41.26
N SER A 117 26.11 -3.39 41.01
CA SER A 117 26.28 -2.16 41.77
C SER A 117 25.36 -2.06 42.98
N ILE A 118 24.39 -2.97 43.13
CA ILE A 118 23.46 -3.02 44.26
C ILE A 118 24.17 -3.60 45.50
N ASP A 119 24.15 -2.86 46.62
CA ASP A 119 24.69 -3.32 47.89
C ASP A 119 23.75 -4.38 48.52
N PRO A 120 24.24 -5.59 48.85
CA PRO A 120 23.40 -6.69 49.33
C PRO A 120 22.63 -6.39 50.63
N GLU A 121 23.12 -5.46 51.44
CA GLU A 121 22.56 -5.09 52.74
C GLU A 121 21.51 -3.96 52.67
N SER A 122 21.33 -3.34 51.49
CA SER A 122 20.47 -2.16 51.31
C SER A 122 18.97 -2.42 51.47
N GLY A 123 18.53 -3.68 51.54
CA GLY A 123 17.11 -4.03 51.65
C GLY A 123 16.25 -3.61 50.45
N VAL A 124 16.86 -3.08 49.39
CA VAL A 124 16.19 -2.67 48.15
C VAL A 124 15.59 -3.92 47.49
N TRP A 125 14.29 -3.88 47.26
CA TRP A 125 13.52 -4.97 46.67
C TRP A 125 14.12 -5.37 45.32
N GLN A 126 14.32 -6.67 45.05
CA GLN A 126 14.74 -7.20 43.74
C GLN A 126 13.72 -6.93 42.60
N GLY A 127 12.52 -6.42 42.94
CA GLY A 127 11.39 -6.21 42.05
C GLY A 127 11.63 -5.25 40.86
N PRO A 128 12.20 -4.04 41.04
CA PRO A 128 12.41 -3.10 39.95
C PRO A 128 13.38 -3.62 38.89
N PHE A 129 14.44 -4.33 39.29
CA PHE A 129 15.37 -4.97 38.36
C PHE A 129 14.67 -6.05 37.53
N GLN A 130 13.92 -6.95 38.18
CA GLN A 130 13.16 -8.00 37.50
C GLN A 130 12.15 -7.41 36.52
N LEU A 131 11.45 -6.34 36.93
CA LEU A 131 10.50 -5.62 36.08
C LEU A 131 11.18 -4.95 34.88
N GLY A 132 12.36 -4.37 35.07
CA GLY A 132 13.19 -3.84 33.98
C GLY A 132 13.64 -4.93 33.01
N ALA A 133 14.06 -6.09 33.52
CA ALA A 133 14.52 -7.22 32.70
C ALA A 133 13.39 -7.78 31.84
N VAL A 134 12.22 -7.98 32.46
CA VAL A 134 10.99 -8.38 31.76
C VAL A 134 10.60 -7.31 30.73
N GLY A 135 10.63 -6.03 31.11
CA GLY A 135 10.35 -4.92 30.20
C GLY A 135 11.28 -4.91 28.99
N TRP A 136 12.57 -5.16 29.18
CA TRP A 136 13.57 -5.23 28.10
C TRP A 136 13.27 -6.40 27.17
N ALA A 137 13.03 -7.59 27.71
CA ALA A 137 12.65 -8.77 26.92
C ALA A 137 11.38 -8.52 26.10
N VAL A 138 10.35 -7.91 26.71
CA VAL A 138 9.11 -7.53 26.03
C VAL A 138 9.37 -6.51 24.92
N ALA A 139 10.18 -5.48 25.18
CA ALA A 139 10.50 -4.47 24.19
C ALA A 139 11.23 -5.04 22.96
N LEU A 140 12.20 -5.93 23.18
CA LEU A 140 12.89 -6.64 22.10
C LEU A 140 11.90 -7.55 21.33
N GLY A 141 11.04 -8.27 22.05
CA GLY A 141 10.01 -9.14 21.46
C GLY A 141 9.01 -8.36 20.60
N VAL A 142 8.49 -7.23 21.09
CA VAL A 142 7.61 -6.33 20.33
C VAL A 142 8.33 -5.76 19.12
N GLY A 143 9.59 -5.34 19.27
CA GLY A 143 10.42 -4.86 18.15
C GLY A 143 10.60 -5.91 17.05
N ALA A 144 10.89 -7.16 17.45
CA ALA A 144 11.04 -8.29 16.53
C ALA A 144 9.70 -8.66 15.86
N TRP A 145 8.61 -8.65 16.62
CA TRP A 145 7.26 -8.90 16.12
C TRP A 145 6.85 -7.86 15.06
N LEU A 146 7.07 -6.57 15.35
CA LEU A 146 6.80 -5.49 14.39
C LEU A 146 7.67 -5.60 13.14
N ARG A 147 8.96 -5.95 13.28
CA ARG A 147 9.86 -6.21 12.15
C ARG A 147 9.35 -7.35 11.28
N TRP A 148 8.86 -8.42 11.90
CA TRP A 148 8.31 -9.58 11.19
C TRP A 148 7.00 -9.24 10.48
N LEU A 149 6.13 -8.45 11.10
CA LEU A 149 4.92 -7.91 10.46
C LEU A 149 5.26 -7.05 9.25
N ASP A 150 6.23 -6.14 9.40
CA ASP A 150 6.71 -5.28 8.30
C ASP A 150 7.26 -6.16 7.15
N TYR A 151 8.08 -7.17 7.46
CA TYR A 151 8.58 -8.13 6.47
C TYR A 151 7.45 -8.91 5.78
N ARG A 152 6.46 -9.41 6.53
CA ARG A 152 5.32 -10.14 5.98
C ARG A 152 4.47 -9.28 5.05
N ARG A 153 4.22 -8.02 5.42
CA ARG A 153 3.49 -7.07 4.58
C ARG A 153 4.23 -6.82 3.27
N HIS A 154 5.54 -6.57 3.33
CA HIS A 154 6.35 -6.41 2.13
C HIS A 154 6.34 -7.67 1.25
N ALA A 155 6.56 -8.85 1.84
CA ALA A 155 6.53 -10.11 1.11
C ALA A 155 5.16 -10.39 0.45
N ALA A 156 4.05 -10.10 1.14
CA ALA A 156 2.72 -10.23 0.58
C ALA A 156 2.49 -9.27 -0.60
N THR A 157 2.89 -8.00 -0.48
CA THR A 157 2.79 -7.04 -1.59
C THR A 157 3.65 -7.44 -2.80
N GLU A 158 4.84 -8.00 -2.57
CA GLU A 158 5.68 -8.51 -3.65
C GLU A 158 5.10 -9.76 -4.31
N ALA A 159 4.48 -10.66 -3.53
CA ALA A 159 3.81 -11.84 -4.05
C ALA A 159 2.64 -11.46 -4.97
N VAL A 160 1.77 -10.55 -4.51
CA VAL A 160 0.64 -10.03 -5.31
C VAL A 160 1.15 -9.40 -6.61
N ARG A 161 2.17 -8.55 -6.55
CA ARG A 161 2.78 -7.94 -7.76
C ARG A 161 3.36 -8.96 -8.73
N ARG A 162 3.95 -10.06 -8.23
CA ARG A 162 4.48 -11.14 -9.07
C ARG A 162 3.37 -11.93 -9.74
N GLU A 163 2.30 -12.25 -9.00
CA GLU A 163 1.13 -12.95 -9.54
C GLU A 163 0.45 -12.13 -10.64
N GLU A 164 0.30 -10.82 -10.42
CA GLU A 164 -0.24 -9.88 -11.41
C GLU A 164 0.63 -9.83 -12.67
N ARG A 165 1.96 -9.69 -12.54
CA ARG A 165 2.88 -9.72 -13.68
C ARG A 165 2.79 -11.03 -14.48
N LEU A 166 2.63 -12.17 -13.80
CA LEU A 166 2.47 -13.47 -14.45
C LEU A 166 1.10 -13.63 -15.13
N ALA A 167 0.04 -13.05 -14.57
CA ALA A 167 -1.27 -13.03 -15.20
C ALA A 167 -1.25 -12.18 -16.48
N LEU A 168 -0.64 -10.99 -16.42
CA LEU A 168 -0.46 -10.09 -17.55
C LEU A 168 0.39 -10.73 -18.67
N ALA A 169 1.48 -11.41 -18.32
CA ALA A 169 2.30 -12.12 -19.30
C ALA A 169 1.51 -13.23 -20.03
N ARG A 170 0.65 -13.96 -19.31
CA ARG A 170 -0.23 -14.98 -19.90
C ARG A 170 -1.28 -14.34 -20.82
N GLU A 171 -1.90 -13.26 -20.39
CA GLU A 171 -2.89 -12.55 -21.20
C GLU A 171 -2.27 -11.96 -22.48
N LEU A 172 -1.06 -11.40 -22.40
CA LEU A 172 -0.29 -10.98 -23.55
C LEU A 172 0.03 -12.17 -24.47
N HIS A 173 0.47 -13.29 -23.91
CA HIS A 173 0.78 -14.49 -24.68
C HIS A 173 -0.45 -15.04 -25.40
N ASP A 174 -1.61 -15.08 -24.76
CA ASP A 174 -2.87 -15.55 -25.34
C ASP A 174 -3.32 -14.64 -26.49
N ILE A 175 -3.19 -13.32 -26.34
CA ILE A 175 -3.49 -12.36 -27.41
C ILE A 175 -2.54 -12.55 -28.58
N VAL A 176 -1.23 -12.67 -28.33
CA VAL A 176 -0.23 -12.89 -29.38
C VAL A 176 -0.51 -14.20 -30.11
N ALA A 177 -0.72 -15.30 -29.36
CA ALA A 177 -0.99 -16.61 -29.91
C ALA A 177 -2.25 -16.57 -30.80
N HIS A 178 -3.34 -15.96 -30.33
CA HIS A 178 -4.58 -15.86 -31.10
C HIS A 178 -4.39 -15.14 -32.44
N HIS A 179 -3.74 -13.98 -32.45
CA HIS A 179 -3.53 -13.21 -33.68
C HIS A 179 -2.55 -13.91 -34.64
N VAL A 180 -1.46 -14.49 -34.12
CA VAL A 180 -0.51 -15.25 -34.93
C VAL A 180 -1.19 -16.47 -35.56
N THR A 181 -2.01 -17.21 -34.81
CA THR A 181 -2.80 -18.32 -35.35
C THR A 181 -3.76 -17.84 -36.44
N GLY A 182 -4.41 -16.70 -36.27
CA GLY A 182 -5.27 -16.07 -37.29
C GLY A 182 -4.52 -15.77 -38.59
N ILE A 183 -3.35 -15.13 -38.49
CA ILE A 183 -2.48 -14.83 -39.66
C ILE A 183 -2.07 -16.12 -40.36
N VAL A 184 -1.67 -17.16 -39.62
CA VAL A 184 -1.26 -18.45 -40.19
C VAL A 184 -2.42 -19.09 -40.97
N LEU A 185 -3.63 -19.12 -40.39
CA LEU A 185 -4.84 -19.65 -41.05
C LEU A 185 -5.19 -18.88 -42.32
N GLN A 186 -5.17 -17.54 -42.26
CA GLN A 186 -5.46 -16.71 -43.44
C GLN A 186 -4.39 -16.88 -44.53
N THR A 187 -3.12 -17.03 -44.16
CA THR A 187 -2.02 -17.30 -45.10
C THR A 187 -2.19 -18.68 -45.77
N GLN A 188 -2.64 -19.68 -45.02
CA GLN A 188 -2.97 -21.00 -45.58
C GLN A 188 -4.15 -20.90 -46.56
N ALA A 189 -5.19 -20.13 -46.23
CA ALA A 189 -6.31 -19.87 -47.14
C ALA A 189 -5.85 -19.16 -48.42
N ALA A 190 -4.98 -18.15 -48.32
CA ALA A 190 -4.39 -17.45 -49.46
C ALA A 190 -3.62 -18.39 -50.41
N LYS A 191 -2.87 -19.37 -49.86
CA LYS A 191 -2.21 -20.41 -50.67
C LYS A 191 -3.17 -21.28 -51.47
N ILE A 192 -4.37 -21.55 -50.94
CA ILE A 192 -5.41 -22.33 -51.63
C ILE A 192 -6.08 -21.48 -52.72
N VAL A 193 -6.42 -20.22 -52.40
CA VAL A 193 -7.02 -19.27 -53.34
C VAL A 193 -6.06 -18.96 -54.50
N SER A 194 -4.77 -18.76 -54.24
CA SER A 194 -3.74 -18.54 -55.26
C SER A 194 -3.71 -19.61 -56.36
N ARG A 195 -4.06 -20.86 -56.03
CA ARG A 195 -4.08 -21.98 -56.99
C ARG A 195 -5.40 -22.10 -57.76
N SER A 196 -6.49 -21.57 -57.21
CA SER A 196 -7.85 -21.80 -57.71
C SER A 196 -8.51 -20.56 -58.31
N ARG A 197 -8.21 -19.36 -57.78
CA ARG A 197 -8.69 -18.04 -58.23
C ARG A 197 -7.58 -16.98 -58.04
N PRO A 198 -6.63 -16.88 -58.98
CA PRO A 198 -5.52 -15.93 -58.91
C PRO A 198 -5.97 -14.48 -58.80
N GLU A 199 -7.06 -14.11 -59.46
CA GLU A 199 -7.64 -12.76 -59.42
C GLU A 199 -8.14 -12.32 -58.03
N ALA A 200 -8.42 -13.26 -57.10
CA ALA A 200 -8.86 -12.95 -55.73
C ALA A 200 -7.69 -12.93 -54.72
N LEU A 201 -6.45 -13.15 -55.18
CA LEU A 201 -5.28 -13.25 -54.31
C LEU A 201 -4.92 -11.90 -53.67
N ASP A 202 -4.98 -10.81 -54.44
CA ASP A 202 -4.66 -9.47 -53.93
C ASP A 202 -5.61 -9.07 -52.78
N GLU A 203 -6.91 -9.29 -52.94
CA GLU A 203 -7.90 -9.03 -51.88
C GLU A 203 -7.63 -9.85 -50.61
N THR A 204 -7.23 -11.11 -50.77
CA THR A 204 -6.90 -11.99 -49.63
C THR A 204 -5.62 -11.53 -48.91
N LEU A 205 -4.60 -11.09 -49.66
CA LEU A 205 -3.35 -10.55 -49.11
C LEU A 205 -3.56 -9.24 -48.37
N THR A 206 -4.39 -8.32 -48.91
CA THR A 206 -4.79 -7.08 -48.22
C THR A 206 -5.50 -7.40 -46.89
N GLY A 207 -6.36 -8.41 -46.87
CA GLY A 207 -7.01 -8.87 -45.63
C GLY A 207 -6.02 -9.37 -44.56
N ILE A 208 -4.93 -10.04 -44.97
CA ILE A 208 -3.86 -10.49 -44.06
C ILE A 208 -3.05 -9.31 -43.52
N GLU A 209 -2.73 -8.34 -44.37
CA GLU A 209 -2.00 -7.13 -43.98
C GLU A 209 -2.80 -6.29 -42.96
N GLN A 210 -4.11 -6.14 -43.21
CA GLN A 210 -5.02 -5.46 -42.29
C GLN A 210 -5.06 -6.18 -40.93
N ALA A 211 -5.24 -7.50 -40.93
CA ALA A 211 -5.28 -8.31 -39.70
C ALA A 211 -3.96 -8.25 -38.90
N GLY A 212 -2.81 -8.24 -39.59
CA GLY A 212 -1.51 -8.06 -38.95
C GLY A 212 -1.33 -6.68 -38.33
N THR A 213 -1.79 -5.63 -39.00
CA THR A 213 -1.74 -4.25 -38.52
C THR A 213 -2.65 -4.04 -37.30
N ASP A 214 -3.85 -4.62 -37.32
CA ASP A 214 -4.79 -4.59 -36.20
C ASP A 214 -4.22 -5.30 -34.96
N ALA A 215 -3.57 -6.46 -35.17
CA ALA A 215 -2.91 -7.20 -34.10
C ALA A 215 -1.79 -6.40 -33.41
N LEU A 216 -0.92 -5.76 -34.20
CA LEU A 216 0.17 -4.92 -33.68
C LEU A 216 -0.37 -3.69 -32.94
N THR A 217 -1.44 -3.10 -33.44
CA THR A 217 -2.10 -1.95 -32.81
C THR A 217 -2.74 -2.37 -31.48
N ALA A 218 -3.40 -3.53 -31.44
CA ALA A 218 -3.95 -4.09 -30.20
C ALA A 218 -2.85 -4.37 -29.16
N MET A 219 -1.72 -4.95 -29.55
CA MET A 219 -0.58 -5.17 -28.64
C MET A 219 -0.01 -3.86 -28.09
N ARG A 220 0.18 -2.84 -28.94
CA ARG A 220 0.68 -1.52 -28.50
C ARG A 220 -0.27 -0.85 -27.52
N ARG A 221 -1.60 -0.97 -27.72
CA ARG A 221 -2.61 -0.46 -26.78
C ARG A 221 -2.50 -1.11 -25.41
N VAL A 222 -2.37 -2.44 -25.35
CA VAL A 222 -2.24 -3.17 -24.07
C VAL A 222 -0.94 -2.80 -23.34
N VAL A 223 0.19 -2.72 -24.06
CA VAL A 223 1.48 -2.33 -23.48
C VAL A 223 1.47 -0.87 -23.00
N GLY A 224 0.79 0.04 -23.70
CA GLY A 224 0.63 1.44 -23.28
C GLY A 224 -0.11 1.58 -21.95
N LEU A 225 -1.23 0.87 -21.81
CA LEU A 225 -2.07 0.92 -20.59
C LEU A 225 -1.38 0.30 -19.35
N LEU A 226 -0.51 -0.69 -19.57
CA LEU A 226 0.32 -1.29 -18.52
C LEU A 226 1.37 -0.32 -17.96
N ARG A 227 1.96 0.51 -18.82
CA ARG A 227 3.00 1.47 -18.44
C ARG A 227 2.45 2.60 -17.55
N ASP A 228 1.24 3.06 -17.84
CA ASP A 228 0.56 4.09 -17.03
C ASP A 228 0.06 3.56 -15.67
N THR A 229 -0.15 2.25 -15.53
CA THR A 229 -0.56 1.63 -14.26
C THR A 229 0.60 1.56 -13.27
N ASP A 230 1.83 1.32 -13.75
CA ASP A 230 3.05 1.35 -12.93
C ASP A 230 3.42 2.80 -12.51
N ASP A 231 3.20 3.79 -13.38
CA ASP A 231 3.49 5.20 -13.09
C ASP A 231 2.41 5.88 -12.19
N GLY A 232 1.18 5.34 -12.16
CA GLY A 232 0.05 5.86 -11.37
C GLY A 232 -0.13 5.29 -9.96
N ALA A 233 0.67 4.30 -9.55
CA ALA A 233 0.48 3.57 -8.27
C ALA A 233 0.81 4.39 -6.99
N GLY A 234 1.17 5.67 -7.12
CA GLY A 234 1.61 6.53 -6.02
C GLY A 234 0.60 7.57 -5.50
N THR A 235 -0.57 7.72 -6.13
CA THR A 235 -1.53 8.79 -5.77
C THR A 235 -2.87 8.17 -5.38
N THR A 236 -3.32 8.38 -4.14
CA THR A 236 -4.68 8.03 -3.73
C THR A 236 -5.66 8.79 -4.63
N PRO A 237 -6.47 8.11 -5.47
CA PRO A 237 -7.35 8.82 -6.40
C PRO A 237 -8.46 9.52 -5.62
N GLY A 238 -8.59 10.83 -5.81
CA GLY A 238 -9.80 11.60 -5.49
C GLY A 238 -10.77 11.63 -6.68
N PRO A 239 -11.97 12.22 -6.54
CA PRO A 239 -12.90 12.49 -7.65
C PRO A 239 -12.25 13.29 -8.80
N GLU A 240 -11.29 14.17 -8.48
CA GLU A 240 -10.46 14.90 -9.45
C GLU A 240 -9.64 13.95 -10.35
N GLY A 241 -9.33 12.76 -9.84
CA GLY A 241 -8.62 11.71 -10.57
C GLY A 241 -9.41 11.16 -11.77
N LEU A 242 -10.75 11.15 -11.71
CA LEU A 242 -11.58 10.67 -12.83
C LEU A 242 -11.52 11.61 -14.03
N THR A 243 -11.55 12.93 -13.79
CA THR A 243 -11.43 13.93 -14.86
C THR A 243 -10.08 13.82 -15.55
N GLU A 244 -9.01 13.67 -14.76
CA GLU A 244 -7.65 13.51 -15.29
C GLU A 244 -7.45 12.17 -16.02
N LEU A 245 -8.10 11.11 -15.54
CA LEU A 245 -8.09 9.80 -16.20
C LEU A 245 -8.76 9.88 -17.59
N VAL A 246 -9.92 10.53 -17.68
CA VAL A 246 -10.63 10.74 -18.95
C VAL A 246 -9.81 11.60 -19.90
N ARG A 247 -9.28 12.73 -19.42
CA ARG A 247 -8.41 13.62 -20.22
C ARG A 247 -7.19 12.88 -20.78
N ARG A 248 -6.56 12.03 -19.97
CA ARG A 248 -5.45 11.19 -20.43
C ARG A 248 -5.92 10.17 -21.46
N PHE A 249 -7.03 9.50 -21.24
CA PHE A 249 -7.59 8.54 -22.20
C PHE A 249 -7.83 9.18 -23.58
N GLU A 250 -8.44 10.37 -23.63
CA GLU A 250 -8.68 11.11 -24.87
C GLU A 250 -7.38 11.62 -25.53
N GLY A 251 -6.40 12.05 -24.72
CA GLY A 251 -5.11 12.56 -25.21
C GLY A 251 -4.24 11.55 -25.96
N HIS A 252 -4.51 10.25 -25.82
CA HIS A 252 -3.81 9.19 -26.56
C HIS A 252 -4.33 9.00 -28.00
N GLY A 253 -5.43 9.67 -28.39
CA GLY A 253 -5.89 9.74 -29.78
C GLY A 253 -6.37 8.41 -30.41
N HIS A 254 -6.61 7.38 -29.59
CA HIS A 254 -6.86 6.00 -30.06
C HIS A 254 -8.10 5.35 -29.44
N GLY A 255 -8.92 6.10 -28.70
CA GLY A 255 -10.17 5.65 -28.09
C GLY A 255 -11.37 6.55 -28.46
N PRO A 256 -12.61 6.13 -28.16
CA PRO A 256 -13.81 6.95 -28.38
C PRO A 256 -13.77 8.24 -27.55
N ALA A 257 -14.50 9.26 -27.98
CA ALA A 257 -14.70 10.47 -27.18
C ALA A 257 -15.45 10.11 -25.88
N VAL A 258 -15.02 10.65 -24.74
CA VAL A 258 -15.58 10.25 -23.45
C VAL A 258 -16.42 11.39 -22.87
N ARG A 259 -17.71 11.13 -22.67
CA ARG A 259 -18.60 12.02 -21.92
C ARG A 259 -18.57 11.63 -20.46
N LEU A 260 -18.02 12.50 -19.61
CA LEU A 260 -17.95 12.27 -18.17
C LEU A 260 -18.98 13.15 -17.47
N ASN A 261 -19.95 12.52 -16.81
CA ASN A 261 -20.94 13.18 -15.98
C ASN A 261 -20.67 12.83 -14.51
N LEU A 262 -20.33 13.86 -13.72
CA LEU A 262 -20.09 13.75 -12.30
C LEU A 262 -21.19 14.50 -11.52
N PRO A 263 -21.50 14.09 -10.28
CA PRO A 263 -22.48 14.79 -9.46
C PRO A 263 -21.97 16.18 -9.06
N GLU A 264 -22.88 17.17 -9.02
CA GLU A 264 -22.55 18.57 -8.67
C GLU A 264 -22.10 18.74 -7.22
N GLU A 265 -22.68 17.97 -6.29
CA GLU A 265 -22.24 17.92 -4.91
C GLU A 265 -21.07 16.94 -4.75
N LYS A 266 -19.93 17.47 -4.30
CA LYS A 266 -18.79 16.68 -3.81
C LYS A 266 -19.16 16.05 -2.47
N ALA A 267 -20.08 15.08 -2.47
CA ALA A 267 -20.27 14.24 -1.30
C ALA A 267 -18.91 13.61 -0.96
N ALA A 268 -18.52 13.66 0.31
CA ALA A 268 -17.25 13.11 0.76
C ALA A 268 -17.32 11.58 0.66
N TRP A 269 -16.92 11.04 -0.50
CA TRP A 269 -16.82 9.59 -0.67
C TRP A 269 -15.74 9.05 0.25
N SER A 270 -15.97 7.87 0.82
CA SER A 270 -14.89 7.18 1.51
C SER A 270 -13.71 6.94 0.54
N PRO A 271 -12.46 6.91 1.04
CA PRO A 271 -11.30 6.62 0.19
C PRO A 271 -11.41 5.29 -0.57
N GLU A 272 -12.09 4.31 0.03
CA GLU A 272 -12.32 2.97 -0.53
C GLU A 272 -13.29 3.01 -1.71
N VAL A 273 -14.40 3.75 -1.57
CA VAL A 273 -15.37 3.98 -2.64
C VAL A 273 -14.73 4.75 -3.79
N THR A 274 -14.00 5.83 -3.48
CA THR A 274 -13.31 6.64 -4.49
C THR A 274 -12.32 5.82 -5.30
N THR A 275 -11.51 5.00 -4.63
CA THR A 275 -10.54 4.11 -5.29
C THR A 275 -11.25 3.06 -6.15
N THR A 276 -12.38 2.52 -5.68
CA THR A 276 -13.15 1.52 -6.42
C THR A 276 -13.80 2.09 -7.67
N VAL A 277 -14.43 3.26 -7.57
CA VAL A 277 -15.01 3.99 -8.72
C VAL A 277 -13.91 4.28 -9.76
N TYR A 278 -12.77 4.83 -9.32
CA TYR A 278 -11.64 5.10 -10.21
C TYR A 278 -11.19 3.85 -10.98
N ARG A 279 -11.06 2.71 -10.28
CA ARG A 279 -10.65 1.45 -10.91
C ARG A 279 -11.70 0.87 -11.85
N ILE A 280 -12.99 1.00 -11.55
CA ILE A 280 -14.07 0.58 -12.45
C ILE A 280 -14.02 1.38 -13.75
N VAL A 281 -13.94 2.71 -13.66
CA VAL A 281 -13.87 3.58 -14.83
C VAL A 281 -12.61 3.30 -15.66
N GLN A 282 -11.45 3.13 -15.02
CA GLN A 282 -10.19 2.79 -15.70
C GLN A 282 -10.30 1.48 -16.50
N GLU A 283 -10.78 0.42 -15.84
CA GLU A 283 -10.89 -0.90 -16.43
C GLU A 283 -11.97 -0.93 -17.53
N ALA A 284 -13.07 -0.20 -17.34
CA ALA A 284 -14.13 -0.09 -18.35
C ALA A 284 -13.65 0.65 -19.60
N LEU A 285 -12.97 1.80 -19.46
CA LEU A 285 -12.41 2.52 -20.61
C LEU A 285 -11.34 1.68 -21.34
N THR A 286 -10.54 0.92 -20.59
CA THR A 286 -9.59 -0.04 -21.15
C THR A 286 -10.31 -1.14 -21.95
N ASN A 287 -11.39 -1.69 -21.39
CA ASN A 287 -12.21 -2.71 -22.06
C ASN A 287 -12.87 -2.15 -23.31
N ILE A 288 -13.38 -0.92 -23.29
CA ILE A 288 -13.95 -0.25 -24.47
C ILE A 288 -12.86 -0.06 -25.54
N ALA A 289 -11.69 0.47 -25.18
CA ALA A 289 -10.59 0.63 -26.12
C ALA A 289 -10.10 -0.70 -26.74
N ARG A 290 -10.22 -1.81 -26.00
CA ARG A 290 -9.82 -3.13 -26.46
C ARG A 290 -10.89 -3.83 -27.30
N HIS A 291 -12.14 -3.78 -26.86
CA HIS A 291 -13.23 -4.63 -27.37
C HIS A 291 -14.23 -3.87 -28.26
N ALA A 292 -14.25 -2.54 -28.19
CA ALA A 292 -15.14 -1.67 -28.94
C ALA A 292 -14.37 -0.69 -29.85
N PRO A 293 -13.49 -1.17 -30.77
CA PRO A 293 -12.66 -0.30 -31.61
C PRO A 293 -13.44 0.58 -32.60
N HIS A 294 -14.73 0.28 -32.80
CA HIS A 294 -15.64 1.05 -33.65
C HIS A 294 -16.60 1.94 -32.86
N ALA A 295 -16.47 1.99 -31.53
CA ALA A 295 -17.18 2.98 -30.73
C ALA A 295 -16.70 4.39 -31.09
N ARG A 296 -17.64 5.31 -31.22
CA ARG A 296 -17.39 6.74 -31.42
C ARG A 296 -17.43 7.47 -30.09
N THR A 297 -18.29 7.04 -29.17
CA THR A 297 -18.51 7.68 -27.88
C THR A 297 -18.55 6.65 -26.76
N ALA A 298 -17.93 6.98 -25.63
CA ALA A 298 -18.16 6.33 -24.35
C ALA A 298 -18.78 7.33 -23.37
N THR A 299 -19.74 6.89 -22.58
CA THR A 299 -20.37 7.70 -21.54
C THR A 299 -20.04 7.11 -20.19
N VAL A 300 -19.62 7.95 -19.24
CA VAL A 300 -19.34 7.61 -17.85
C VAL A 300 -20.24 8.48 -16.98
N ASP A 301 -21.27 7.88 -16.42
CA ASP A 301 -22.22 8.51 -15.53
C ASP A 301 -21.96 8.07 -14.09
N VAL A 302 -21.63 9.03 -13.22
CA VAL A 302 -21.53 8.80 -11.78
C VAL A 302 -22.64 9.56 -11.08
N LEU A 303 -23.56 8.84 -10.47
CA LEU A 303 -24.79 9.39 -9.88
C LEU A 303 -24.87 9.04 -8.40
N HIS A 304 -25.37 9.99 -7.60
CA HIS A 304 -25.82 9.69 -6.24
C HIS A 304 -27.26 9.21 -6.26
N ALA A 305 -27.49 8.02 -5.72
CA ALA A 305 -28.80 7.46 -5.46
C ALA A 305 -29.06 7.44 -3.94
N PRO A 306 -30.32 7.35 -3.49
CA PRO A 306 -30.67 7.28 -2.06
C PRO A 306 -29.97 6.15 -1.29
N ASP A 307 -29.61 5.08 -2.01
CA ASP A 307 -29.06 3.84 -1.45
C ASP A 307 -27.54 3.69 -1.69
N GLY A 308 -26.89 4.63 -2.38
CA GLY A 308 -25.51 4.42 -2.84
C GLY A 308 -25.03 5.36 -3.93
N ILE A 309 -23.82 5.10 -4.41
CA ILE A 309 -23.29 5.64 -5.66
C ILE A 309 -23.54 4.64 -6.77
N THR A 310 -24.10 5.12 -7.88
CA THR A 310 -24.24 4.35 -9.11
C THR A 310 -23.22 4.83 -10.13
N VAL A 311 -22.50 3.90 -10.74
CA VAL A 311 -21.59 4.13 -11.85
C VAL A 311 -22.10 3.36 -13.05
N GLU A 312 -22.45 4.09 -14.10
CA GLU A 312 -22.86 3.52 -15.38
C GLU A 312 -21.85 3.93 -16.45
N ILE A 313 -21.33 2.93 -17.17
CA ILE A 313 -20.38 3.15 -18.25
C ILE A 313 -20.88 2.42 -19.49
N THR A 314 -21.07 3.16 -20.57
CA THR A 314 -21.64 2.63 -21.83
C THR A 314 -20.81 3.06 -23.03
N ASP A 315 -20.71 2.21 -24.05
CA ASP A 315 -20.18 2.58 -25.37
C ASP A 315 -21.25 2.45 -26.48
N ASP A 316 -20.99 3.06 -27.64
CA ASP A 316 -21.88 3.03 -28.80
C ASP A 316 -21.37 2.11 -29.94
N ALA A 317 -20.56 1.10 -29.63
CA ALA A 317 -20.04 0.21 -30.66
C ALA A 317 -21.17 -0.52 -31.40
N PRO A 318 -21.08 -0.64 -32.74
CA PRO A 318 -22.03 -1.44 -33.51
C PRO A 318 -22.05 -2.90 -33.02
N PRO A 319 -23.20 -3.59 -33.07
CA PRO A 319 -23.28 -5.01 -32.73
C PRO A 319 -22.28 -5.81 -33.58
N ALA A 320 -21.28 -6.40 -32.95
CA ALA A 320 -20.36 -7.27 -33.66
C ALA A 320 -21.10 -8.54 -34.11
N PRO A 321 -20.88 -9.06 -35.34
CA PRO A 321 -21.38 -10.37 -35.71
C PRO A 321 -20.84 -11.40 -34.70
N ALA A 322 -21.70 -12.26 -34.17
CA ALA A 322 -21.39 -13.21 -33.10
C ALA A 322 -20.17 -14.08 -33.44
N ARG A 323 -18.97 -13.58 -33.13
CA ARG A 323 -17.74 -14.36 -33.12
C ARG A 323 -17.68 -15.01 -31.76
N TYR A 324 -17.38 -16.32 -31.77
CA TYR A 324 -17.24 -17.26 -30.66
C TYR A 324 -17.29 -16.71 -29.23
N PRO A 325 -18.02 -17.37 -28.31
CA PRO A 325 -18.20 -16.91 -26.94
C PRO A 325 -16.83 -16.64 -26.33
N HIS A 326 -16.50 -15.35 -26.19
CA HIS A 326 -15.33 -14.92 -25.45
C HIS A 326 -15.56 -15.35 -24.01
N ARG A 327 -14.77 -16.33 -23.53
CA ARG A 327 -14.69 -16.59 -22.09
C ARG A 327 -14.29 -15.27 -21.45
N GLY A 328 -15.16 -14.75 -20.58
CA GLY A 328 -15.02 -13.42 -19.98
C GLY A 328 -13.61 -13.20 -19.42
N GLY A 329 -13.00 -12.07 -19.80
CA GLY A 329 -11.70 -11.68 -19.29
C GLY A 329 -11.73 -11.48 -17.77
N PHE A 330 -10.58 -11.69 -17.13
CA PHE A 330 -10.40 -11.54 -15.68
C PHE A 330 -10.77 -10.13 -15.18
N GLY A 331 -10.78 -9.11 -16.05
CA GLY A 331 -11.16 -7.73 -15.72
C GLY A 331 -12.58 -7.59 -15.15
N LEU A 332 -13.59 -8.26 -15.74
CA LEU A 332 -14.97 -8.22 -15.25
C LEU A 332 -15.13 -8.93 -13.90
N ILE A 333 -14.38 -10.02 -13.68
CA ILE A 333 -14.37 -10.75 -12.41
C ILE A 333 -13.76 -9.87 -11.31
N GLY A 334 -12.58 -9.29 -11.56
CA GLY A 334 -11.91 -8.41 -10.60
C GLY A 334 -12.71 -7.14 -10.27
N MET A 335 -13.42 -6.57 -11.25
CA MET A 335 -14.35 -5.47 -10.97
C MET A 335 -15.51 -5.91 -10.06
N ARG A 336 -16.09 -7.09 -10.31
CA ARG A 336 -17.19 -7.63 -9.50
C ARG A 336 -16.74 -7.89 -8.07
N GLU A 337 -15.62 -8.58 -7.87
CA GLU A 337 -15.09 -8.88 -6.53
C GLU A 337 -14.83 -7.61 -5.70
N ARG A 338 -14.27 -6.56 -6.32
CA ARG A 338 -14.04 -5.27 -5.65
C ARG A 338 -15.34 -4.59 -5.24
N VAL A 339 -16.35 -4.60 -6.10
CA VAL A 339 -17.66 -4.02 -5.81
C VAL A 339 -18.38 -4.81 -4.71
N GLU A 340 -18.34 -6.15 -4.76
CA GLU A 340 -18.94 -7.03 -3.76
C GLU A 340 -18.25 -6.92 -2.40
N THR A 341 -16.94 -6.67 -2.37
CA THR A 341 -16.18 -6.43 -1.12
C THR A 341 -16.72 -5.22 -0.34
N LEU A 342 -17.24 -4.21 -1.05
CA LEU A 342 -17.88 -3.04 -0.47
C LEU A 342 -19.39 -3.22 -0.24
N GLY A 343 -19.94 -4.42 -0.45
CA GLY A 343 -21.37 -4.69 -0.34
C GLY A 343 -22.20 -4.17 -1.52
N GLY A 344 -21.54 -3.83 -2.63
CA GLY A 344 -22.17 -3.36 -3.85
C GLY A 344 -22.57 -4.49 -4.81
N THR A 345 -23.09 -4.10 -5.98
CA THR A 345 -23.38 -5.05 -7.08
C THR A 345 -22.86 -4.52 -8.42
N LEU A 346 -22.41 -5.43 -9.29
CA LEU A 346 -21.96 -5.08 -10.65
C LEU A 346 -22.61 -5.99 -11.68
N ARG A 347 -23.22 -5.37 -12.69
CA ARG A 347 -23.78 -6.01 -13.88
C ARG A 347 -23.05 -5.51 -15.11
N ALA A 348 -22.79 -6.41 -16.04
CA ALA A 348 -22.15 -6.10 -17.31
C ALA A 348 -22.86 -6.90 -18.41
N GLY A 349 -23.18 -6.26 -19.52
CA GLY A 349 -23.90 -6.90 -20.62
C GLY A 349 -24.07 -5.98 -21.83
N PRO A 350 -24.71 -6.49 -22.91
CA PRO A 350 -25.07 -5.68 -24.05
C PRO A 350 -25.95 -4.49 -23.65
N GLY A 351 -25.71 -3.32 -24.24
CA GLY A 351 -26.59 -2.16 -24.11
C GLY A 351 -27.96 -2.41 -24.75
N SER A 352 -28.95 -1.60 -24.38
CA SER A 352 -30.34 -1.74 -24.85
C SER A 352 -30.50 -1.45 -26.35
N GLU A 353 -29.69 -0.55 -26.91
CA GLU A 353 -29.73 -0.16 -28.33
C GLU A 353 -28.49 -0.62 -29.11
N ALA A 354 -27.30 -0.40 -28.55
CA ALA A 354 -25.99 -0.79 -29.11
C ALA A 354 -24.92 -0.86 -28.00
N GLY A 355 -23.73 -1.34 -28.34
CA GLY A 355 -22.56 -1.36 -27.46
C GLY A 355 -22.67 -2.24 -26.21
N TRP A 356 -21.81 -1.98 -25.23
CA TRP A 356 -21.75 -2.67 -23.96
C TRP A 356 -22.03 -1.71 -22.80
N SER A 357 -22.68 -2.20 -21.75
CA SER A 357 -22.97 -1.45 -20.52
C SER A 357 -22.38 -2.15 -19.30
N ILE A 358 -21.77 -1.37 -18.42
CA ILE A 358 -21.36 -1.75 -17.08
C ILE A 358 -22.12 -0.87 -16.11
N HIS A 359 -22.86 -1.50 -15.20
CA HIS A 359 -23.63 -0.84 -14.16
C HIS A 359 -23.19 -1.36 -12.79
N ALA A 360 -22.60 -0.47 -11.98
CA ALA A 360 -22.14 -0.78 -10.63
C ALA A 360 -22.85 0.09 -9.59
N THR A 361 -23.25 -0.51 -8.47
CA THR A 361 -23.85 0.19 -7.33
C THR A 361 -23.01 -0.08 -6.10
N LEU A 362 -22.60 0.98 -5.40
CA LEU A 362 -21.77 0.94 -4.20
C LEU A 362 -22.53 1.59 -3.03
N PRO A 363 -22.71 0.90 -1.90
CA PRO A 363 -23.38 1.50 -0.74
C PRO A 363 -22.49 2.58 -0.11
N VAL A 364 -23.11 3.68 0.32
CA VAL A 364 -22.45 4.70 1.17
C VAL A 364 -22.92 4.45 2.60
N ALA A 365 -21.99 4.39 3.56
CA ALA A 365 -22.32 4.07 4.95
C ALA A 365 -23.33 5.10 5.51
N ALA A 366 -24.30 4.61 6.30
CA ALA A 366 -25.44 5.37 6.83
C ALA A 366 -25.10 6.55 7.80
N GLY A 367 -23.81 6.94 7.91
CA GLY A 367 -23.35 8.09 8.68
C GLY A 367 -22.97 9.32 7.83
N GLU A 368 -23.01 9.22 6.50
CA GLU A 368 -22.67 10.29 5.55
C GLU A 368 -23.85 10.55 4.60
N ARG A 369 -25.06 10.66 5.16
CA ARG A 369 -26.15 11.35 4.46
C ARG A 369 -25.96 12.85 4.71
N PRO A 370 -26.03 13.72 3.69
CA PRO A 370 -25.99 15.16 3.90
C PRO A 370 -27.11 15.64 4.83
#